data_AF-A0A9X0WFK6-F1
#
_entry.id   AF-A0A9X0WFK6-F1
#
_cell.length_a   1.000
_cell.length_b   1.000
_cell.length_c   1.000
_cell.angle_alpha   90.00
_cell.angle_beta   90.00
_cell.angle_gamma   90.00
#
_symmetry.space_group_name_H-M   'P 1'
#
loop_
_entity.id
_entity.type
_entity.pdbx_description
1 polymer ?
#
loop_
_entity_poly.entity_id
_entity_poly.type
_entity_poly.pdbx_seq_one_letter_code
_entity_poly.pdbx_strand_id
1 'polypeptide(L)'
;MAEIKTAAENSPEAILRVICLFIISDGEVNDAELQALDDLGVFERFGVDRDGFAAIFDGYCDDLIEHAGTARFVGLADPEWVDAILAPITDRVARRTLARMLLLLARSDGFFADAELMIYRQLLDRWSIEVDSLADPD
;
A
#
# COMPACT_ATOMS: atom_id res chain seq x y z
N MET A 1 11.04 -17.82 11.31
CA MET A 1 10.48 -16.83 10.36
C MET A 1 9.27 -16.27 11.06
N ALA A 2 9.19 -14.95 11.24
CA ALA A 2 8.02 -14.34 11.84
C ALA A 2 6.80 -14.67 10.96
N GLU A 3 5.67 -14.98 11.58
CA GLU A 3 4.43 -15.21 10.84
C GLU A 3 3.91 -13.84 10.39
N ILE A 4 3.78 -13.61 9.08
CA ILE A 4 3.32 -12.32 8.57
C ILE A 4 1.86 -12.14 9.00
N LYS A 5 1.61 -11.16 9.88
CA LYS A 5 0.25 -10.83 10.32
C LYS A 5 -0.54 -10.31 9.11
N THR A 6 -1.49 -11.12 8.65
CA THR A 6 -2.39 -10.75 7.56
C THR A 6 -3.69 -10.19 8.12
N ALA A 7 -4.10 -9.04 7.59
CA ALA A 7 -5.37 -8.41 7.94
C ALA A 7 -6.55 -9.25 7.42
N ALA A 8 -7.74 -9.02 7.99
CA ALA A 8 -8.95 -9.70 7.54
C ALA A 8 -9.24 -9.41 6.05
N GLU A 9 -9.76 -10.41 5.34
CA GLU A 9 -10.02 -10.34 3.90
C GLU A 9 -10.90 -9.14 3.52
N ASN A 10 -10.45 -8.33 2.55
CA ASN A 10 -11.08 -7.10 2.07
C ASN A 10 -11.46 -6.08 3.16
N SER A 11 -10.84 -6.17 4.35
CA SER A 11 -11.09 -5.21 5.42
C SER A 11 -10.49 -3.82 5.08
N PRO A 12 -11.02 -2.74 5.67
CA PRO A 12 -10.40 -1.42 5.60
C PRO A 12 -8.92 -1.47 5.98
N GLU A 13 -8.56 -2.21 7.03
CA GLU A 13 -7.18 -2.39 7.46
C GLU A 13 -6.32 -3.03 6.37
N ALA A 14 -6.78 -4.10 5.71
CA ALA A 14 -6.04 -4.74 4.62
C ALA A 14 -5.74 -3.77 3.48
N ILE A 15 -6.72 -2.96 3.10
CA ILE A 15 -6.59 -1.94 2.05
C ILE A 15 -5.58 -0.86 2.48
N LEU A 16 -5.71 -0.35 3.71
CA LEU A 16 -4.82 0.68 4.24
C LEU A 16 -3.38 0.18 4.40
N ARG A 17 -3.17 -1.11 4.71
CA ARG A 17 -1.83 -1.72 4.74
C ARG A 17 -1.19 -1.80 3.35
N VAL A 18 -1.96 -1.97 2.27
CA VAL A 18 -1.45 -1.85 0.89
C VAL A 18 -1.01 -0.40 0.60
N ILE A 19 -1.74 0.58 1.10
CA ILE A 19 -1.34 1.99 0.98
C ILE A 19 -0.06 2.25 1.79
N CYS A 20 0.04 1.71 3.01
CA CYS A 20 1.25 1.80 3.84
C CYS A 20 2.48 1.22 3.11
N LEU A 21 2.33 0.03 2.51
CA LEU A 21 3.38 -0.60 1.70
C LEU A 21 3.90 0.32 0.59
N PHE A 22 3.00 1.10 -0.01
CA PHE A 22 3.35 2.00 -1.10
C PHE A 22 4.07 3.26 -0.60
N ILE A 23 3.51 3.98 0.38
CA ILE A 23 4.07 5.24 0.89
C ILE A 23 5.39 5.06 1.64
N ILE A 24 5.59 3.92 2.32
CA ILE A 24 6.82 3.71 3.12
C ILE A 24 8.05 3.42 2.24
N SER A 25 7.85 3.23 0.93
CA SER A 25 8.92 2.80 0.04
C SER A 25 9.95 3.88 -0.27
N ASP A 26 9.67 5.17 0.01
CA ASP A 26 10.65 6.26 0.01
C ASP A 26 11.33 6.48 1.39
N GLY A 27 10.89 5.77 2.43
CA GLY A 27 11.55 5.71 3.74
C GLY A 27 11.15 6.81 4.75
N GLU A 28 10.35 7.80 4.35
CA GLU A 28 9.69 8.75 5.25
C GLU A 28 8.27 9.02 4.77
N VAL A 29 7.31 9.00 5.70
CA VAL A 29 5.96 9.55 5.44
C VAL A 29 5.94 10.97 5.96
N ASN A 30 5.70 11.95 5.08
CA ASN A 30 5.63 13.36 5.43
C ASN A 30 4.18 13.90 5.41
N ASP A 31 4.00 15.11 5.94
CA ASP A 31 2.67 15.75 5.99
C ASP A 31 2.02 15.94 4.61
N ALA A 32 2.81 16.07 3.54
CA ALA A 32 2.28 16.25 2.19
C ALA A 32 1.68 14.95 1.65
N GLU A 33 2.25 13.78 1.98
CA GLU A 33 1.67 12.48 1.61
C GLU A 33 0.40 12.20 2.40
N LEU A 34 0.38 12.51 3.70
CA LEU A 34 -0.83 12.43 4.51
C LEU A 34 -1.92 13.38 4.00
N GLN A 35 -1.54 14.58 3.53
CA GLN A 35 -2.47 15.49 2.88
C GLN A 35 -2.95 14.96 1.53
N ALA A 36 -2.09 14.33 0.73
CA ALA A 36 -2.48 13.72 -0.54
C ALA A 36 -3.48 12.56 -0.33
N LEU A 37 -3.30 11.76 0.73
CA LEU A 37 -4.26 10.73 1.13
C LEU A 37 -5.62 11.32 1.53
N ASP A 38 -5.60 12.46 2.23
CA ASP A 38 -6.80 13.22 2.62
C ASP A 38 -7.52 13.79 1.38
N ASP A 39 -6.77 14.44 0.49
CA ASP A 39 -7.28 15.04 -0.75
C ASP A 39 -7.86 13.99 -1.72
N LEU A 40 -7.33 12.76 -1.70
CA LEU A 40 -7.85 11.61 -2.44
C LEU A 40 -9.06 10.94 -1.75
N GLY A 41 -9.46 11.44 -0.58
CA GLY A 41 -10.60 10.93 0.19
C GLY A 41 -10.39 9.52 0.74
N VAL A 42 -9.14 9.09 0.95
CA VAL A 42 -8.82 7.74 1.44
C VAL A 42 -9.42 7.51 2.83
N PHE A 43 -9.26 8.49 3.72
CA PHE A 43 -9.74 8.42 5.10
C PHE A 43 -11.27 8.29 5.16
N GLU A 44 -11.98 9.19 4.48
CA GLU A 44 -13.45 9.14 4.39
C GLU A 44 -13.96 7.83 3.78
N ARG A 45 -13.31 7.36 2.70
CA ARG A 45 -13.73 6.16 1.97
C ARG A 45 -13.65 4.89 2.82
N PHE A 46 -12.67 4.80 3.70
CA PHE A 46 -12.44 3.61 4.53
C PHE A 46 -12.91 3.78 5.98
N GLY A 47 -13.53 4.92 6.31
CA GLY A 47 -14.08 5.19 7.64
C GLY A 47 -13.02 5.28 8.72
N VAL A 48 -11.81 5.74 8.36
CA VAL A 48 -10.71 6.00 9.28
C VAL A 48 -10.42 7.50 9.32
N ASP A 49 -9.95 8.00 10.45
CA ASP A 49 -9.36 9.33 10.55
C ASP A 49 -7.82 9.24 10.48
N ARG A 50 -7.15 10.39 10.54
CA ARG A 50 -5.68 10.44 10.48
C ARG A 50 -5.02 9.65 11.61
N ASP A 51 -5.58 9.70 12.81
CA ASP A 51 -5.06 8.96 13.97
C ASP A 51 -5.22 7.45 13.80
N GLY A 52 -6.37 7.01 13.27
CA GLY A 52 -6.63 5.61 12.94
C GLY A 52 -5.71 5.09 11.83
N PHE A 53 -5.43 5.92 10.82
CA PHE A 53 -4.44 5.59 9.80
C PHE A 53 -3.03 5.49 10.39
N ALA A 54 -2.62 6.44 11.23
CA ALA A 54 -1.32 6.42 11.90
C ALA A 54 -1.14 5.16 12.75
N ALA A 55 -2.18 4.71 13.46
CA ALA A 55 -2.13 3.47 14.22
C ALA A 55 -1.94 2.22 13.33
N ILE A 56 -2.58 2.19 12.16
CA ILE A 56 -2.38 1.11 11.17
C ILE A 56 -0.98 1.16 10.59
N PHE A 57 -0.46 2.37 10.31
CA PHE A 57 0.88 2.59 9.80
C PHE A 57 1.95 2.15 10.80
N ASP A 58 1.81 2.52 12.08
CA ASP A 58 2.70 2.09 13.16
C ASP A 58 2.70 0.55 13.29
N GLY A 59 1.53 -0.07 13.29
CA GLY A 59 1.40 -1.53 13.33
C GLY A 59 2.02 -2.22 12.11
N TYR A 60 1.88 -1.62 10.93
CA TYR A 60 2.56 -2.09 9.71
C TYR A 60 4.09 -2.00 9.84
N CYS A 61 4.62 -0.90 10.38
CA CYS A 61 6.06 -0.71 10.60
C CYS A 61 6.61 -1.73 11.59
N ASP A 62 5.89 -1.97 12.69
CA ASP A 62 6.26 -2.98 13.69
C ASP A 62 6.35 -4.38 13.05
N ASP A 63 5.35 -4.77 12.26
CA ASP A 63 5.34 -6.06 11.58
C ASP A 63 6.47 -6.17 10.54
N LEU A 64 6.77 -5.08 9.83
CA LEU A 64 7.85 -5.03 8.84
C LEU A 64 9.24 -5.16 9.50
N ILE A 65 9.45 -4.50 10.64
CA ILE A 65 10.67 -4.63 11.45
C ILE A 65 10.81 -6.06 11.99
N GLU A 66 9.70 -6.65 12.46
CA GLU A 66 9.67 -8.04 12.93
C GLU A 66 10.03 -9.03 11.82
N HIS A 67 9.49 -8.82 10.60
CA HIS A 67 9.80 -9.61 9.40
C HIS A 67 11.27 -9.50 8.98
N ALA A 68 11.82 -8.27 8.97
CA ALA A 68 13.23 -8.03 8.64
C ALA A 68 14.20 -8.69 9.64
N GLY A 69 13.79 -8.83 10.91
CA GLY A 69 14.56 -9.52 11.94
C GLY A 69 15.95 -8.91 12.15
N THR A 70 17.01 -9.64 11.79
CA THR A 70 18.42 -9.18 11.90
C THR A 70 19.01 -8.68 10.58
N ALA A 71 18.19 -8.60 9.53
CA ALA A 71 18.64 -8.09 8.24
C ALA A 71 19.09 -6.63 8.40
N ARG A 72 20.23 -6.30 7.76
CA ARG A 72 20.79 -4.94 7.78
C ARG A 72 19.93 -3.95 6.98
N PHE A 73 19.07 -4.46 6.11
CA PHE A 73 18.19 -3.68 5.26
C PHE A 73 16.80 -4.32 5.28
N VAL A 74 15.79 -3.48 5.45
CA VAL A 74 14.40 -3.86 5.21
C VAL A 74 14.19 -3.81 3.71
N GLY A 75 14.06 -4.98 3.08
CA GLY A 75 13.67 -5.04 1.67
C GLY A 75 12.19 -4.63 1.57
N LEU A 76 11.92 -3.35 1.35
CA LEU A 76 10.55 -2.86 1.08
C LEU A 76 9.93 -3.54 -0.16
N ALA A 77 10.77 -4.11 -1.03
CA ALA A 77 10.41 -4.92 -2.17
C ALA A 77 10.65 -6.43 -1.96
N ASP A 78 10.69 -6.93 -0.72
CA ASP A 78 10.70 -8.37 -0.45
C ASP A 78 9.42 -8.98 -1.06
N PRO A 79 9.53 -9.84 -2.08
CA PRO A 79 8.37 -10.38 -2.77
C PRO A 79 7.44 -11.16 -1.85
N GLU A 80 7.95 -11.84 -0.81
CA GLU A 80 7.11 -12.60 0.12
C GLU A 80 6.27 -11.66 1.00
N TRP A 81 6.86 -10.55 1.46
CA TRP A 81 6.16 -9.51 2.22
C TRP A 81 5.07 -8.85 1.37
N VAL A 82 5.43 -8.41 0.16
CA VAL A 82 4.49 -7.80 -0.78
C VAL A 82 3.35 -8.75 -1.10
N ASP A 83 3.64 -10.03 -1.33
CA ASP A 83 2.62 -11.05 -1.61
C ASP A 83 1.61 -11.18 -0.45
N ALA A 84 2.13 -11.24 0.77
CA ALA A 84 1.33 -11.37 1.99
C ALA A 84 0.45 -10.14 2.26
N ILE A 85 0.94 -8.93 1.99
CA ILE A 85 0.15 -7.70 2.13
C ILE A 85 -0.94 -7.61 1.06
N LEU A 86 -0.69 -8.11 -0.15
CA LEU A 86 -1.66 -8.09 -1.25
C LEU A 86 -2.65 -9.27 -1.20
N ALA A 87 -2.36 -10.35 -0.48
CA ALA A 87 -3.18 -11.57 -0.44
C ALA A 87 -4.62 -11.37 0.08
N PRO A 88 -4.87 -10.56 1.13
CA PRO A 88 -6.21 -10.36 1.67
C PRO A 88 -7.14 -9.54 0.76
N ILE A 89 -6.61 -8.90 -0.30
CA ILE A 89 -7.41 -8.13 -1.26
C ILE A 89 -7.89 -9.09 -2.36
N THR A 90 -9.09 -9.65 -2.18
CA THR A 90 -9.70 -10.61 -3.11
C THR A 90 -10.75 -9.97 -4.01
N ASP A 91 -11.38 -8.88 -3.56
CA ASP A 91 -12.42 -8.17 -4.31
C ASP A 91 -11.85 -7.43 -5.52
N ARG A 92 -12.44 -7.67 -6.70
CA ARG A 92 -11.94 -7.11 -7.97
C ARG A 92 -12.11 -5.60 -8.04
N VAL A 93 -13.18 -5.05 -7.45
CA VAL A 93 -13.45 -3.61 -7.47
C VAL A 93 -12.45 -2.90 -6.54
N ALA A 94 -12.17 -3.48 -5.37
CA ALA A 94 -11.16 -3.00 -4.43
C ALA A 94 -9.76 -3.00 -5.06
N ARG A 95 -9.38 -4.07 -5.78
CA ARG A 95 -8.10 -4.13 -6.51
C ARG A 95 -7.94 -3.01 -7.53
N ARG A 96 -8.94 -2.79 -8.40
CA ARG A 96 -8.90 -1.71 -9.40
C ARG A 96 -8.89 -0.33 -8.75
N THR A 97 -9.70 -0.15 -7.71
CA THR A 97 -9.73 1.08 -6.92
C THR A 97 -8.35 1.39 -6.34
N LEU A 98 -7.75 0.43 -5.64
CA LEU A 98 -6.43 0.57 -5.04
C LEU A 98 -5.38 0.88 -6.10
N ALA A 99 -5.36 0.15 -7.22
CA ALA A 99 -4.41 0.40 -8.30
C ALA A 99 -4.53 1.82 -8.88
N ARG A 100 -5.75 2.38 -8.98
CA ARG A 100 -5.97 3.79 -9.38
C ARG A 100 -5.49 4.77 -8.31
N MET A 101 -5.79 4.51 -7.03
CA MET A 101 -5.38 5.37 -5.92
C MET A 101 -3.86 5.46 -5.80
N LEU A 102 -3.17 4.32 -5.83
CA LEU A 102 -1.70 4.28 -5.76
C LEU A 102 -1.06 5.02 -6.94
N LEU A 103 -1.64 4.92 -8.14
CA LEU A 103 -1.17 5.68 -9.30
C LEU A 103 -1.34 7.19 -9.12
N LEU A 104 -2.41 7.64 -8.46
CA LEU A 104 -2.64 9.05 -8.17
C LEU A 104 -1.68 9.55 -7.06
N LEU A 105 -1.46 8.76 -6.02
CA LEU A 105 -0.51 9.06 -4.95
C LEU A 105 0.91 9.24 -5.51
N ALA A 106 1.37 8.30 -6.32
CA ALA A 106 2.69 8.34 -6.93
C ALA A 106 2.87 9.45 -7.99
N ARG A 107 1.77 10.10 -8.41
CA ARG A 107 1.81 11.29 -9.26
C ARG A 107 1.76 12.57 -8.45
N SER A 108 1.43 12.51 -7.17
CA SER A 108 1.20 13.68 -6.33
C SER A 108 2.48 14.43 -5.96
N ASP A 109 3.60 13.72 -5.83
CA ASP A 109 4.93 14.30 -5.62
C ASP A 109 5.72 14.53 -6.93
N GLY A 110 5.22 13.95 -8.04
CA GLY A 110 5.82 14.04 -9.37
C GLY A 110 7.00 13.09 -9.59
N PHE A 111 7.27 12.15 -8.68
CA PHE A 111 8.41 11.24 -8.76
C PHE A 111 8.04 9.81 -8.34
N PHE A 112 7.87 8.94 -9.34
CA PHE A 112 7.82 7.50 -9.09
C PHE A 112 9.25 7.01 -8.82
N ALA A 113 9.58 6.71 -7.56
CA ALA A 113 10.84 6.06 -7.25
C ALA A 113 10.90 4.66 -7.91
N ASP A 114 12.09 4.18 -8.26
CA ASP A 114 12.26 2.86 -8.89
C ASP A 114 11.68 1.71 -8.01
N ALA A 115 11.70 1.88 -6.68
CA ALA A 115 11.15 0.93 -5.72
C ALA A 115 9.61 0.89 -5.77
N GLU A 116 8.95 2.06 -5.76
CA GLU A 116 7.50 2.19 -5.92
C GLU A 116 7.02 1.60 -7.24
N LEU A 117 7.76 1.85 -8.31
CA LEU A 117 7.43 1.34 -9.64
C LEU A 117 7.53 -0.19 -9.69
N MET A 118 8.48 -0.78 -8.98
CA MET A 118 8.60 -2.23 -8.84
C MET A 118 7.40 -2.82 -8.08
N ILE A 119 7.05 -2.24 -6.92
CA ILE A 119 5.90 -2.68 -6.11
C ILE A 119 4.60 -2.53 -6.92
N TYR A 120 4.43 -1.42 -7.62
CA TYR A 120 3.25 -1.17 -8.45
C TYR A 120 3.11 -2.20 -9.58
N ARG A 121 4.21 -2.53 -10.27
CA ARG A 121 4.21 -3.58 -11.31
C ARG A 121 3.85 -4.95 -10.73
N GLN A 122 4.44 -5.32 -9.59
CA GLN A 122 4.14 -6.58 -8.93
C GLN A 122 2.67 -6.69 -8.53
N LEU A 123 2.08 -5.59 -8.05
CA LEU A 123 0.66 -5.48 -7.74
C LEU A 123 -0.22 -5.67 -8.99
N LEU A 124 0.11 -5.00 -10.10
CA LEU A 124 -0.62 -5.14 -11.37
C LEU A 124 -0.55 -6.58 -11.89
N ASP A 125 0.62 -7.19 -11.88
CA ASP A 125 0.82 -8.57 -12.32
C ASP A 125 0.01 -9.55 -11.47
N ARG A 126 0.09 -9.40 -10.12
CA ARG A 126 -0.66 -10.25 -9.17
C ARG A 126 -2.17 -10.13 -9.35
N TRP A 127 -2.67 -8.93 -9.61
CA TRP A 127 -4.11 -8.69 -9.78
C TRP A 127 -4.57 -8.87 -11.22
N SER A 128 -3.64 -9.14 -12.16
CA SER A 128 -3.89 -9.24 -13.60
C SER A 128 -4.61 -7.99 -14.13
N ILE A 129 -4.13 -6.81 -13.75
CA ILE A 129 -4.67 -5.52 -14.16
C ILE A 129 -3.74 -4.91 -15.21
N GLU A 130 -4.31 -4.57 -16.37
CA GLU A 130 -3.60 -3.78 -17.37
C GLU A 130 -3.67 -2.30 -17.02
N VAL A 131 -2.53 -1.60 -17.03
CA VAL A 131 -2.45 -0.18 -16.64
C VAL A 131 -3.35 0.70 -17.51
N ASP A 132 -3.46 0.40 -18.81
CA ASP A 132 -4.34 1.13 -19.74
C ASP A 132 -5.82 1.03 -19.34
N SER A 133 -6.21 -0.09 -18.75
CA SER A 133 -7.59 -0.31 -18.27
C SER A 133 -7.94 0.50 -17.02
N LEU A 134 -6.96 1.13 -16.37
CA LEU A 134 -7.18 2.02 -15.22
C LEU A 134 -7.53 3.44 -15.65
N ALA A 135 -7.23 3.83 -16.88
CA ALA A 135 -7.53 5.16 -17.44
C ALA A 135 -8.99 5.29 -17.92
N ASP A 136 -9.68 4.18 -18.17
CA ASP A 136 -11.10 4.18 -18.50
C ASP A 136 -11.93 4.43 -17.23
N PRO A 137 -12.84 5.43 -17.21
CA PRO A 137 -13.80 5.57 -16.13
C PRO A 137 -14.80 4.40 -16.20
N ASP A 138 -14.96 3.68 -15.08
CA ASP A 138 -16.06 2.71 -14.91
C ASP A 138 -17.44 3.37 -15.03
#